data_AF-W9UXY3-F1
#
_entry.id   AF-W9UXY3-F1
#
_cell.length_a   1.000
_cell.length_b   1.000
_cell.length_c   1.000
_cell.angle_alpha   90.00
_cell.angle_beta   90.00
_cell.angle_gamma   90.00
#
_symmetry.space_group_name_H-M   'P 1'
#
loop_
_entity.id
_entity.type
_entity.pdbx_description
1 polymer ?
#
loop_
_entity_poly.entity_id
_entity_poly.type
_entity_poly.pdbx_seq_one_letter_code
_entity_poly.pdbx_strand_id
1 'polypeptide(L)'
;MFALMIGISGMFHASYNYQDEFYLFDSLDQQKLYNSARNLEIIIWRLSHLKLPSGEPFLLTNGISDDGIFNLSFERLFGKMIAHQDMMARIISDKTNRTINKAFFSLATTALFPI
;
A
#
# COMPACT_ATOMS: atom_id res chain seq x y z
N MET A 1 15.78 -5.27 -12.79
CA MET A 1 14.38 -4.98 -13.16
C MET A 1 13.40 -6.06 -12.71
N PHE A 2 13.44 -7.26 -13.28
CA PHE A 2 12.47 -8.33 -12.99
C PHE A 2 12.33 -8.67 -11.50
N ALA A 3 13.44 -8.80 -10.77
CA ALA A 3 13.42 -9.06 -9.33
C ALA A 3 12.67 -7.99 -8.52
N LEU A 4 12.77 -6.72 -8.92
CA LEU A 4 12.03 -5.63 -8.27
C LEU A 4 10.52 -5.75 -8.55
N MET A 5 10.14 -6.04 -9.80
CA MET A 5 8.74 -6.22 -10.17
C MET A 5 8.10 -7.38 -9.41
N ILE A 6 8.79 -8.53 -9.33
CA ILE A 6 8.35 -9.68 -8.52
C ILE A 6 8.27 -9.28 -7.04
N GLY A 7 9.26 -8.57 -6.50
CA GLY A 7 9.26 -8.15 -5.11
C GLY A 7 8.05 -7.26 -4.77
N ILE A 8 7.72 -6.29 -5.63
CA ILE A 8 6.55 -5.42 -5.45
C ILE A 8 5.26 -6.22 -5.60
N SER A 9 5.14 -7.05 -6.64
CA SER A 9 3.94 -7.86 -6.89
C SER A 9 3.69 -8.86 -5.75
N GLY A 10 4.72 -9.56 -5.28
CA GLY A 10 4.64 -10.48 -4.15
C GLY A 10 4.28 -9.76 -2.85
N MET A 11 4.81 -8.56 -2.62
CA MET A 11 4.44 -7.72 -1.48
C MET A 11 2.95 -7.32 -1.54
N PHE A 12 2.42 -6.99 -2.72
CA PHE A 12 0.99 -6.72 -2.88
C PHE A 12 0.18 -7.98 -2.60
N HIS A 13 0.46 -9.11 -3.23
CA HIS A 13 -0.29 -10.34 -2.90
C HIS A 13 -0.24 -10.65 -1.39
N ALA A 14 0.92 -10.52 -0.75
CA ALA A 14 1.06 -10.74 0.68
C ALA A 14 0.23 -9.76 1.54
N SER A 15 0.13 -8.47 1.15
CA SER A 15 -0.65 -7.48 1.90
C SER A 15 -2.16 -7.70 1.78
N TYR A 16 -2.58 -8.40 0.72
CA TYR A 16 -3.94 -8.81 0.42
C TYR A 16 -4.21 -10.30 0.77
N ASN A 17 -3.41 -10.90 1.66
CA ASN A 17 -3.54 -12.29 2.12
C ASN A 17 -3.53 -13.35 1.00
N TYR A 18 -2.90 -13.05 -0.14
CA TYR A 18 -2.86 -13.89 -1.35
C TYR A 18 -4.27 -14.22 -1.90
N GLN A 19 -5.25 -13.35 -1.62
CA GLN A 19 -6.58 -13.45 -2.18
C GLN A 19 -6.69 -12.59 -3.45
N ASP A 20 -7.26 -13.18 -4.50
CA ASP A 20 -7.52 -12.48 -5.76
C ASP A 20 -8.91 -11.80 -5.78
N GLU A 21 -9.81 -12.24 -4.90
CA GLU A 21 -11.18 -11.75 -4.79
C GLU A 21 -11.49 -11.37 -3.34
N PHE A 22 -12.29 -10.31 -3.17
CA PHE A 22 -12.70 -9.80 -1.87
C PHE A 22 -14.22 -9.73 -1.76
N TYR A 23 -14.74 -10.36 -0.71
CA TYR A 23 -16.14 -10.39 -0.34
C TYR A 23 -16.39 -9.57 0.93
N LEU A 24 -17.66 -9.29 1.23
CA LEU A 24 -18.06 -8.40 2.32
C LEU A 24 -17.50 -8.83 3.69
N PHE A 25 -17.36 -10.13 3.93
CA PHE A 25 -16.89 -10.69 5.20
C PHE A 25 -15.38 -10.93 5.25
N ASP A 26 -14.66 -10.72 4.15
CA ASP A 26 -13.21 -10.87 4.17
C ASP A 26 -12.58 -9.80 5.06
N SER A 27 -11.63 -10.25 5.85
CA SER A 27 -10.85 -9.42 6.77
C SER A 27 -9.45 -9.23 6.21
N LEU A 28 -9.19 -8.02 5.75
CA LEU A 28 -7.83 -7.57 5.47
C LEU A 28 -7.19 -7.02 6.74
N ASP A 29 -5.87 -7.04 6.76
CA ASP A 29 -5.07 -6.44 7.83
C ASP A 29 -4.64 -5.03 7.39
N GLN A 30 -5.19 -4.01 8.06
CA GLN A 30 -4.84 -2.61 7.82
C GLN A 30 -3.33 -2.35 7.92
N GLN A 31 -2.63 -3.05 8.81
CA GLN A 31 -1.21 -2.84 9.07
C GLN A 31 -0.37 -3.38 7.91
N LYS A 32 -0.77 -4.51 7.31
CA LYS A 32 -0.09 -5.05 6.12
C LYS A 32 -0.21 -4.10 4.93
N LEU A 33 -1.37 -3.50 4.72
CA LEU A 33 -1.62 -2.52 3.67
C LEU A 33 -0.80 -1.23 3.91
N TYR A 34 -0.81 -0.72 5.14
CA TYR A 34 0.01 0.43 5.53
C TYR A 34 1.51 0.16 5.32
N ASN A 35 2.00 -0.99 5.77
CA ASN A 35 3.40 -1.40 5.58
C ASN A 35 3.74 -1.52 4.08
N SER A 36 2.82 -2.01 3.25
CA SER A 36 3.00 -2.04 1.80
C SER A 36 3.17 -0.65 1.21
N ALA A 37 2.44 0.35 1.70
CA ALA A 37 2.61 1.75 1.28
C ALA A 37 3.98 2.30 1.68
N ARG A 38 4.39 2.10 2.94
CA ARG A 38 5.71 2.53 3.44
C ARG A 38 6.87 1.85 2.69
N ASN A 39 6.71 0.57 2.37
CA ASN A 39 7.71 -0.16 1.59
C ASN A 39 7.85 0.42 0.17
N LEU A 40 6.76 0.82 -0.48
CA LEU A 40 6.82 1.51 -1.78
C LEU A 40 7.55 2.85 -1.69
N GLU A 41 7.34 3.63 -0.61
CA GLU A 41 8.08 4.88 -0.36
C GLU A 41 9.59 4.64 -0.22
N ILE A 42 9.98 3.60 0.53
CA ILE A 42 11.38 3.20 0.67
C ILE A 42 11.96 2.77 -0.69
N ILE A 43 11.20 2.04 -1.49
CA ILE A 43 11.62 1.60 -2.83
C ILE A 43 11.84 2.80 -3.75
N ILE A 44 10.90 3.74 -3.87
CA ILE A 44 11.06 4.92 -4.74
C ILE A 44 12.21 5.82 -4.27
N TRP A 45 12.40 5.97 -2.95
CA TRP A 45 13.54 6.69 -2.40
C TRP A 45 14.85 6.00 -2.79
N ARG A 46 14.94 4.68 -2.63
CA ARG A 46 16.12 3.91 -3.05
C ARG A 46 16.39 4.04 -4.54
N LEU A 47 15.37 3.95 -5.39
CA LEU A 47 15.54 4.03 -6.83
C LEU A 47 16.01 5.41 -7.32
N SER A 48 15.62 6.48 -6.62
CA SER A 48 16.05 7.84 -6.94
C SER A 48 17.44 8.19 -6.40
N HIS A 49 17.92 7.50 -5.37
CA HIS A 49 19.19 7.83 -4.69
C HIS A 49 20.31 6.81 -4.91
N LEU A 50 19.97 5.57 -5.26
CA LEU A 50 20.97 4.51 -5.44
C LEU A 50 21.72 4.72 -6.76
N LYS A 51 23.03 4.92 -6.64
CA LYS A 51 23.94 5.10 -7.77
C LYS A 51 24.98 3.98 -7.80
N LEU A 52 25.40 3.61 -9.00
CA LEU A 52 26.57 2.77 -9.22
C LEU A 52 27.84 3.54 -8.84
N PRO A 53 28.99 2.86 -8.67
CA PRO A 53 30.28 3.52 -8.48
C PRO A 53 30.64 4.52 -9.60
N SER A 54 30.07 4.34 -10.80
CA SER A 54 30.19 5.27 -11.93
C SER A 54 29.44 6.59 -11.74
N GLY A 55 28.58 6.72 -10.70
CA GLY A 55 27.72 7.88 -10.46
C GLY A 55 26.38 7.83 -11.19
N GLU A 56 26.16 6.85 -12.07
CA GLU A 56 24.89 6.64 -12.76
C GLU A 56 23.84 6.01 -11.83
N PRO A 57 22.54 6.31 -12.03
CA PRO A 57 21.48 5.63 -11.31
C PRO A 57 21.57 4.10 -11.48
N PHE A 58 21.39 3.35 -10.40
CA PHE A 58 21.36 1.88 -10.47
C PHE A 58 20.23 1.38 -11.35
N LEU A 59 19.13 2.13 -11.40
CA LEU A 59 18.00 1.90 -12.26
C LEU A 59 17.45 3.24 -12.76
N LEU A 60 17.42 3.43 -14.08
CA LEU A 60 16.83 4.64 -14.65
C LEU A 60 15.31 4.61 -14.44
N THR A 61 14.79 5.61 -13.71
CA THR A 61 13.37 5.69 -13.30
C THR A 61 12.76 7.02 -13.71
N ASN A 62 13.36 8.11 -13.26
CA ASN A 62 13.09 9.46 -13.73
C ASN A 62 14.25 9.90 -14.63
N GLY A 63 13.94 10.63 -15.71
CA GLY A 63 14.94 11.06 -16.68
C GLY A 63 14.59 12.39 -17.34
N ILE A 64 15.49 12.85 -18.19
CA ILE A 64 15.29 14.02 -19.05
C ILE A 64 15.45 13.52 -20.48
N SER A 65 14.50 13.84 -21.38
CA SER A 65 14.61 13.52 -22.80
C SER A 65 15.71 14.35 -23.46
N ASP A 66 16.11 13.96 -24.67
CA ASP A 66 17.10 14.70 -25.46
C ASP A 66 16.70 16.18 -25.67
N ASP A 67 15.38 16.45 -25.74
CA ASP A 67 14.81 17.80 -25.85
C ASP A 67 14.71 18.56 -24.50
N GLY A 68 15.28 18.03 -23.42
CA GLY A 68 15.25 18.66 -22.09
C GLY A 68 13.95 18.47 -21.30
N ILE A 69 13.04 17.59 -21.73
CA ILE A 69 11.75 17.37 -21.06
C ILE A 69 11.90 16.35 -19.94
N PHE A 70 11.53 16.73 -18.73
CA PHE A 70 11.54 15.82 -17.57
C PHE A 70 10.46 14.73 -17.70
N ASN A 71 10.90 13.47 -17.69
CA ASN A 71 10.03 12.31 -17.56
C ASN A 71 9.95 11.87 -16.10
N LEU A 72 8.85 12.27 -15.45
CA LEU A 72 8.49 11.92 -14.05
C LEU A 72 7.33 10.91 -14.00
N SER A 73 7.12 10.14 -15.06
CA SER A 73 6.02 9.17 -15.12
C SER A 73 6.15 8.10 -14.03
N PHE A 74 7.38 7.68 -13.72
CA PHE A 74 7.67 6.66 -12.72
C PHE A 74 7.31 7.13 -11.32
N GLU A 75 7.78 8.30 -10.91
CA GLU A 75 7.43 8.89 -9.61
C GLU A 75 5.92 9.07 -9.44
N ARG A 76 5.22 9.55 -10.48
CA ARG A 76 3.76 9.68 -10.46
C ARG A 76 3.05 8.33 -10.32
N LEU A 77 3.53 7.29 -10.99
CA LEU A 77 2.96 5.95 -10.88
C LEU A 77 3.15 5.37 -9.47
N PHE A 78 4.34 5.51 -8.89
CA PHE A 78 4.61 5.09 -7.51
C PHE A 78 3.77 5.88 -6.51
N GLY A 79 3.61 7.19 -6.69
CA GLY A 79 2.72 8.01 -5.87
C GLY A 79 1.27 7.51 -5.88
N LYS A 80 0.74 7.11 -7.05
CA LYS A 80 -0.59 6.50 -7.14
C LYS A 80 -0.67 5.16 -6.42
N MET A 81 0.36 4.31 -6.53
CA MET A 81 0.40 3.03 -5.82
C MET A 81 0.44 3.20 -4.31
N ILE A 82 1.27 4.12 -3.80
CA ILE A 82 1.34 4.46 -2.36
C ILE A 82 -0.03 4.93 -1.87
N ALA A 83 -0.64 5.90 -2.57
CA ALA A 83 -1.95 6.42 -2.22
C ALA A 83 -3.03 5.32 -2.19
N HIS A 84 -2.98 4.37 -3.11
CA HIS A 84 -3.93 3.24 -3.13
C HIS A 84 -3.75 2.33 -1.91
N GLN A 85 -2.52 1.99 -1.53
CA GLN A 85 -2.26 1.15 -0.36
C GLN A 85 -2.65 1.85 0.94
N ASP A 86 -2.34 3.14 1.09
CA ASP A 86 -2.75 3.95 2.25
C ASP A 86 -4.28 4.09 2.35
N MET A 87 -4.94 4.35 1.21
CA MET A 87 -6.40 4.44 1.15
C MET A 87 -7.03 3.13 1.61
N MET A 88 -6.53 1.99 1.14
CA MET A 88 -7.03 0.68 1.54
C MET A 88 -6.79 0.41 3.02
N ALA A 89 -5.61 0.74 3.56
CA ALA A 89 -5.34 0.64 4.99
C ALA A 89 -6.37 1.42 5.82
N ARG A 90 -6.71 2.65 5.39
CA ARG A 90 -7.72 3.49 6.05
C ARG A 90 -9.13 2.91 5.96
N ILE A 91 -9.54 2.43 4.78
CA ILE A 91 -10.87 1.80 4.59
C ILE A 91 -11.03 0.59 5.51
N ILE A 92 -10.01 -0.25 5.63
CA ILE A 92 -10.03 -1.43 6.49
C ILE A 92 -10.01 -1.05 7.97
N SER A 93 -9.29 0.01 8.34
CA SER A 93 -9.34 0.58 9.69
C SER A 93 -10.74 1.02 10.08
N ASP A 94 -11.40 1.78 9.21
CA ASP A 94 -12.74 2.29 9.45
C ASP A 94 -13.77 1.15 9.53
N LYS A 95 -13.64 0.09 8.71
CA LYS A 95 -14.46 -1.13 8.79
C LYS A 95 -14.30 -1.82 10.15
N THR A 96 -13.06 -1.96 10.61
CA THR A 96 -12.73 -2.61 11.88
C THR A 96 -13.31 -1.84 13.07
N ASN A 97 -13.09 -0.53 13.11
CA ASN A 97 -13.63 0.35 14.16
C ASN A 97 -15.16 0.32 14.22
N ARG A 98 -15.85 0.34 13.07
CA ARG A 98 -17.32 0.21 13.02
C ARG A 98 -17.81 -1.13 13.56
N THR A 99 -17.10 -2.22 13.28
CA THR A 99 -17.47 -3.56 13.75
C THR A 99 -17.35 -3.66 15.27
N ILE A 100 -16.26 -3.15 15.83
CA ILE A 100 -16.04 -3.09 17.29
C ILE A 100 -17.12 -2.25 17.97
N ASN A 101 -17.39 -1.05 17.46
CA ASN A 101 -18.41 -0.17 18.02
C ASN A 101 -19.79 -0.84 18.03
N LYS A 102 -20.20 -1.46 16.91
CA LYS A 102 -21.47 -2.19 16.82
C LYS A 102 -21.55 -3.34 17.82
N ALA A 103 -20.47 -4.11 18.00
CA ALA A 103 -20.43 -5.18 18.99
C ALA A 103 -20.56 -4.66 20.41
N PHE A 104 -19.86 -3.58 20.76
CA PHE A 104 -19.94 -2.96 22.08
C PHE A 104 -21.34 -2.43 22.40
N PHE A 105 -21.94 -1.69 21.45
CA PHE A 105 -23.33 -1.21 21.61
C PHE A 105 -24.33 -2.36 21.73
N SER A 106 -24.17 -3.45 20.97
CA SER A 106 -25.05 -4.61 21.06
C SER A 106 -24.97 -5.31 22.42
N LEU A 107 -23.78 -5.44 23.02
CA LEU A 107 -23.65 -6.02 24.35
C LEU A 107 -24.25 -5.12 25.43
N ALA A 108 -24.03 -3.81 25.32
CA ALA A 108 -24.59 -2.83 26.25
C ALA A 108 -26.13 -2.80 26.19
N THR A 109 -26.74 -2.84 25.01
CA THR A 109 -28.20 -2.90 24.89
C THR A 109 -28.77 -4.21 25.41
N THR A 110 -28.17 -5.36 25.09
CA THR A 110 -28.63 -6.66 25.62
C THR A 110 -28.53 -6.75 27.14
N ALA A 111 -27.49 -6.17 27.75
CA ALA A 111 -27.34 -6.15 29.21
C ALA A 111 -28.32 -5.18 29.91
N LEU A 112 -28.82 -4.17 29.22
CA LEU A 112 -29.74 -3.15 29.76
C LEU A 112 -31.22 -3.47 29.53
N PHE A 113 -31.55 -4.53 28.78
CA PHE A 113 -32.90 -5.09 28.74
C PHE A 113 -33.04 -6.16 29.84
N PRO A 114 -33.81 -5.91 30.92
CA PRO A 114 -34.22 -7.00 31.78
C PRO A 114 -35.15 -7.91 30.97
N ILE A 115 -34.96 -9.23 31.12
CA ILE A 115 -35.95 -10.23 30.72
C ILE A 115 -37.19 -10.06 31.61
#